data_AF-A0A536YVT4-F1
#
_entry.id   AF-A0A536YVT4-F1
#
_cell.length_a   1.000
_cell.length_b   1.000
_cell.length_c   1.000
_cell.angle_alpha   90.00
_cell.angle_beta   90.00
_cell.angle_gamma   90.00
#
_symmetry.space_group_name_H-M   'P 1'
#
loop_
_entity.id
_entity.type
_entity.pdbx_description
1 polymer ?
#
loop_
_entity_poly.entity_id
_entity_poly.type
_entity_poly.pdbx_seq_one_letter_code
_entity_poly.pdbx_strand_id
1 'polypeptide(L)'
;MSTPFAATDAQFGPWNPGIQSQVPARLRHYCTIFRPENVFTRVADAEELRDLTGLEFGELVTFRPRRLALHEVLIRVTADLSVPDGSRIEDLGINFRKMTRSLLERCIEPRMSEIDAIYDAARRRLSEITHPPSCRACHRFRAPAANAEA
;
A
#
# COMPACT_ATOMS: atom_id res chain seq x y z
N MET A 1 14.40 37.07 28.53
CA MET A 1 13.63 37.72 27.44
C MET A 1 13.80 36.87 26.20
N SER A 2 12.88 35.94 25.96
CA SER A 2 12.88 35.10 24.76
C SER A 2 11.80 35.62 23.83
N THR A 3 12.21 36.21 22.71
CA THR A 3 11.29 36.62 21.65
C THR A 3 10.80 35.36 20.94
N PRO A 4 9.48 35.12 20.85
CA PRO A 4 8.95 34.04 20.02
C PRO A 4 9.21 34.40 18.55
N PHE A 5 9.59 33.41 17.76
CA PHE A 5 9.70 33.52 16.31
C PHE A 5 8.31 33.79 15.74
N ALA A 6 7.92 35.07 15.66
CA ALA A 6 6.69 35.49 15.03
C ALA A 6 6.85 35.22 13.54
N ALA A 7 6.34 34.08 13.08
CA ALA A 7 6.12 33.82 11.67
C ALA A 7 5.20 34.92 11.16
N THR A 8 5.80 35.89 10.47
CA THR A 8 5.06 36.94 9.78
C THR A 8 4.19 36.26 8.73
N ASP A 9 2.92 36.66 8.68
CA ASP A 9 1.87 36.14 7.82
C ASP A 9 2.16 36.49 6.34
N ALA A 10 3.24 35.92 5.82
CA ALA A 10 3.62 36.06 4.43
C ALA A 10 2.66 35.19 3.62
N GLN A 11 1.81 35.86 2.85
CA GLN A 11 0.93 35.27 1.83
C GLN A 11 1.64 34.23 0.93
N PHE A 12 2.98 34.28 0.87
CA PHE A 12 3.86 33.27 0.28
C PHE A 12 5.10 33.02 1.18
N GLY A 13 5.04 32.02 2.07
CA GLY A 13 6.23 31.42 2.69
C GLY A 13 6.93 30.44 1.74
N PRO A 14 8.15 29.93 2.06
CA PRO A 14 8.89 28.98 1.22
C PRO A 14 8.12 27.71 0.85
N TRP A 15 7.06 27.43 1.61
CA TRP A 15 6.17 26.29 1.47
C TRP A 15 4.68 26.72 1.39
N ASN A 16 4.33 27.94 0.95
CA ASN A 16 2.94 28.44 0.77
C ASN A 16 2.73 28.82 -0.73
N PRO A 17 1.72 28.31 -1.47
CA PRO A 17 0.50 27.62 -1.03
C PRO A 17 0.66 26.15 -0.61
N GLY A 18 1.89 25.70 -0.36
CA GLY A 18 2.20 24.29 -0.18
C GLY A 18 2.76 23.74 -1.46
N ILE A 19 3.89 23.03 -1.38
CA ILE A 19 4.28 22.18 -2.50
C ILE A 19 3.35 20.97 -2.47
N GLN A 20 2.31 20.99 -3.30
CA GLN A 20 1.56 19.77 -3.62
C GLN A 20 2.41 18.93 -4.57
N SER A 21 3.43 18.25 -4.03
CA SER A 21 4.36 17.41 -4.79
C SER A 21 3.67 16.10 -5.17
N GLN A 22 2.66 16.19 -6.04
CA GLN A 22 2.09 15.01 -6.65
C GLN A 22 3.09 14.47 -7.68
N VAL A 23 3.40 13.18 -7.58
CA VAL A 23 4.25 12.52 -8.56
C VAL A 23 3.59 12.64 -9.94
N PRO A 24 4.29 13.17 -10.96
CA PRO A 24 3.73 13.29 -12.30
C PRO A 24 3.24 11.94 -12.82
N ALA A 25 2.12 11.92 -13.56
CA ALA A 25 1.49 10.69 -14.05
C ALA A 25 2.48 9.77 -14.78
N ARG A 26 3.34 10.34 -15.65
CA ARG A 26 4.39 9.61 -16.39
C ARG A 26 5.46 8.95 -15.51
N LEU A 27 5.55 9.28 -14.23
CA LEU A 27 6.51 8.72 -13.27
C LEU A 27 5.82 7.85 -12.21
N ARG A 28 4.50 7.84 -12.18
CA ARG A 28 3.70 7.23 -11.11
C ARG A 28 3.95 5.72 -11.01
N HIS A 29 4.14 5.04 -12.14
CA HIS A 29 4.43 3.60 -12.16
C HIS A 29 5.75 3.22 -11.47
N TYR A 30 6.65 4.16 -11.18
CA TYR A 30 7.85 3.91 -10.39
C TYR A 30 7.61 3.95 -8.88
N CYS A 31 6.50 4.51 -8.40
CA CYS A 31 6.21 4.52 -6.98
C CYS A 31 5.97 3.09 -6.48
N THR A 32 6.48 2.80 -5.28
CA THR A 32 6.38 1.48 -4.65
C THR A 32 4.98 0.88 -4.69
N ILE A 33 3.96 1.71 -4.49
CA ILE A 33 2.54 1.32 -4.45
C ILE A 33 1.96 0.92 -5.81
N PHE A 34 2.70 1.14 -6.89
CA PHE A 34 2.27 0.89 -8.27
C PHE A 34 3.14 -0.13 -9.00
N ARG A 35 4.24 -0.55 -8.38
CA ARG A 35 5.15 -1.52 -8.95
C ARG A 35 4.56 -2.94 -8.92
N PRO A 36 4.56 -3.68 -10.03
CA PRO A 36 3.90 -4.98 -10.12
C PRO A 36 4.51 -6.05 -9.19
N GLU A 37 5.78 -5.87 -8.79
CA GLU A 37 6.43 -6.75 -7.82
C GLU A 37 5.92 -6.53 -6.38
N ASN A 38 5.28 -5.40 -6.11
CA ASN A 38 4.80 -5.02 -4.79
C ASN A 38 3.28 -5.13 -4.64
N VAL A 39 2.51 -4.96 -5.73
CA VAL A 39 1.04 -4.92 -5.68
C VAL A 39 0.40 -5.85 -6.71
N PHE A 40 -0.84 -6.25 -6.42
CA PHE A 40 -1.72 -6.96 -7.36
C PHE A 40 -2.51 -5.98 -8.24
N THR A 41 -2.89 -4.82 -7.71
CA THR A 41 -3.66 -3.79 -8.44
C THR A 41 -2.77 -3.13 -9.51
N ARG A 42 -3.24 -3.06 -10.75
CA ARG A 42 -2.52 -2.31 -11.80
C ARG A 42 -2.75 -0.81 -11.60
N VAL A 43 -1.80 -0.01 -12.08
CA VAL A 43 -1.88 1.46 -11.97
C VAL A 43 -3.14 2.00 -12.65
N ALA A 44 -3.45 1.50 -13.86
CA ALA A 44 -4.64 1.91 -14.61
C ALA A 44 -5.93 1.63 -13.82
N ASP A 45 -6.06 0.43 -13.25
CA ASP A 45 -7.23 0.04 -12.46
C ASP A 45 -7.36 0.91 -11.19
N ALA A 46 -6.24 1.23 -10.54
CA ALA A 46 -6.25 2.11 -9.36
C ALA A 46 -6.62 3.56 -9.73
N GLU A 47 -6.22 4.05 -10.90
CA GLU A 47 -6.61 5.37 -11.42
C GLU A 47 -8.10 5.41 -11.74
N GLU A 48 -8.62 4.42 -12.45
CA GLU A 48 -10.05 4.30 -12.74
C GLU A 48 -10.90 4.24 -11.46
N LEU A 49 -10.49 3.42 -10.49
CA LEU A 49 -11.19 3.30 -9.22
C LEU A 49 -11.16 4.60 -8.41
N ARG A 50 -10.04 5.31 -8.39
CA ARG A 50 -9.94 6.62 -7.72
C ARG A 50 -10.86 7.63 -8.38
N ASP A 51 -10.85 7.69 -9.71
CA ASP A 51 -11.67 8.65 -10.44
C ASP A 51 -13.17 8.34 -10.25
N LEU A 52 -13.54 7.06 -10.05
CA LEU A 52 -14.91 6.63 -9.73
C LEU A 52 -15.32 6.86 -8.27
N THR A 53 -14.43 6.59 -7.31
CA THR A 53 -14.78 6.51 -5.88
C THR A 53 -14.31 7.70 -5.05
N GLY A 54 -13.32 8.46 -5.54
CA GLY A 54 -12.62 9.50 -4.80
C GLY A 54 -11.66 8.99 -3.71
N LEU A 55 -11.49 7.67 -3.55
CA LEU A 55 -10.59 7.09 -2.55
C LEU A 55 -9.11 7.28 -2.93
N GLU A 56 -8.25 7.50 -1.95
CA GLU A 56 -6.83 7.69 -2.21
C GLU A 56 -6.16 6.39 -2.65
N PHE A 57 -5.06 6.51 -3.41
CA PHE A 57 -4.38 5.32 -3.95
C PHE A 57 -3.95 4.32 -2.88
N GLY A 58 -3.57 4.80 -1.68
CA GLY A 58 -3.22 3.93 -0.55
C GLY A 58 -4.36 3.00 -0.11
N GLU A 59 -5.60 3.36 -0.38
CA GLU A 59 -6.80 2.58 -0.04
C GLU A 59 -7.21 1.62 -1.17
N LEU A 60 -6.77 1.90 -2.41
CA LEU A 60 -7.16 1.15 -3.61
C LEU A 60 -6.13 0.07 -4.01
N VAL A 61 -4.89 0.20 -3.54
CA VAL A 61 -3.81 -0.74 -3.87
C VAL A 61 -3.81 -1.95 -2.94
N THR A 62 -3.76 -3.15 -3.52
CA THR A 62 -3.58 -4.39 -2.76
C THR A 62 -2.13 -4.85 -2.85
N PHE A 63 -1.38 -4.80 -1.74
CA PHE A 63 -0.01 -5.29 -1.69
C PHE A 63 0.09 -6.81 -1.76
N ARG A 64 1.18 -7.28 -2.38
CA ARG A 64 1.58 -8.69 -2.36
C ARG A 64 2.14 -9.09 -0.99
N PRO A 65 2.05 -10.36 -0.59
CA PRO A 65 2.46 -10.81 0.74
C PRO A 65 3.92 -10.46 1.05
N ARG A 66 4.82 -10.67 0.09
CA ARG A 66 6.24 -10.29 0.19
C ARG A 66 6.45 -8.82 0.57
N ARG A 67 5.66 -7.90 0.02
CA ARG A 67 5.77 -6.48 0.33
C ARG A 67 5.25 -6.16 1.74
N LEU A 68 4.18 -6.81 2.15
CA LEU A 68 3.65 -6.73 3.52
C LEU A 68 4.69 -7.25 4.53
N ALA A 69 5.34 -8.38 4.23
CA ALA A 69 6.38 -8.96 5.07
C ALA A 69 7.58 -8.01 5.24
N LEU A 70 8.05 -7.38 4.16
CA LEU A 70 9.09 -6.35 4.26
C LEU A 70 8.64 -5.14 5.09
N HIS A 71 7.39 -4.69 4.92
CA HIS A 71 6.85 -3.60 5.73
C HIS A 71 6.83 -3.95 7.23
N GLU A 72 6.40 -5.16 7.58
CA GLU A 72 6.44 -5.65 8.96
C GLU A 72 7.86 -5.68 9.53
N VAL A 73 8.86 -6.17 8.78
CA VAL A 73 10.26 -6.14 9.24
C VAL A 73 10.73 -4.72 9.48
N LEU A 74 10.41 -3.77 8.59
CA LEU A 74 10.76 -2.37 8.77
C LEU A 74 10.17 -1.83 10.08
N ILE A 75 8.89 -2.09 10.35
CA ILE A 75 8.22 -1.70 11.60
C ILE A 75 8.93 -2.29 12.81
N ARG A 76 9.17 -3.61 12.80
CA ARG A 76 9.82 -4.32 13.92
C ARG A 76 11.22 -3.82 14.19
N VAL A 77 12.01 -3.54 13.16
CA VAL A 77 13.35 -2.98 13.34
C VAL A 77 13.26 -1.60 13.99
N THR A 78 12.32 -0.74 13.56
CA THR A 78 12.16 0.59 14.14
C THR A 78 11.55 0.60 15.54
N ALA A 79 10.74 -0.39 15.88
CA ALA A 79 10.00 -0.43 17.14
C ALA A 79 10.71 -1.23 18.24
N ASP A 80 11.33 -2.36 17.86
CA ASP A 80 11.77 -3.38 18.82
C ASP A 80 13.30 -3.52 18.89
N LEU A 81 14.06 -2.93 17.95
CA LEU A 81 15.51 -3.10 17.86
C LEU A 81 16.26 -1.77 17.97
N SER A 82 17.43 -1.82 18.60
CA SER A 82 18.39 -0.71 18.57
C SER A 82 19.22 -0.80 17.29
N VAL A 83 19.19 0.25 16.48
CA VAL A 83 20.02 0.40 15.28
C VAL A 83 21.21 1.30 15.62
N PRO A 84 22.46 0.88 15.36
CA PRO A 84 23.61 1.73 15.63
C PRO A 84 23.65 2.97 14.73
N ASP A 85 23.82 4.16 15.32
CA ASP A 85 23.85 5.44 14.60
C ASP A 85 25.21 5.75 13.93
N GLY A 86 26.26 4.97 14.22
CA GLY A 86 27.60 5.16 13.66
C GLY A 86 28.27 6.48 14.09
N SER A 87 29.21 6.97 13.29
CA SER A 87 29.92 8.24 13.53
C SER A 87 29.37 9.39 12.69
N ARG A 88 28.61 9.08 11.63
CA ARG A 88 27.95 10.04 10.73
C ARG A 88 26.44 9.85 10.77
N ILE A 89 25.69 10.93 10.58
CA ILE A 89 24.21 10.89 10.56
C ILE A 89 23.67 9.88 9.52
N GLU A 90 24.35 9.71 8.39
CA GLU A 90 23.93 8.76 7.35
C GLU A 90 24.09 7.28 7.75
N ASP A 91 24.94 6.99 8.74
CA ASP A 91 25.26 5.62 9.16
C ASP A 91 24.04 4.93 9.78
N LEU A 92 23.19 5.67 10.52
CA LEU A 92 21.89 5.15 10.99
C LEU A 92 21.09 4.55 9.83
N GLY A 93 20.94 5.28 8.73
CA GLY A 93 20.21 4.81 7.56
C GLY A 93 20.86 3.60 6.88
N ILE A 94 22.20 3.57 6.84
CA ILE A 94 22.96 2.44 6.29
C ILE A 94 22.77 1.19 7.16
N ASN A 95 22.93 1.33 8.48
CA ASN A 95 22.80 0.24 9.43
C ASN A 95 21.37 -0.29 9.49
N PHE A 96 20.37 0.59 9.48
CA PHE A 96 18.96 0.22 9.40
C PHE A 96 18.66 -0.66 8.17
N ARG A 97 19.11 -0.23 6.99
CA ARG A 97 18.92 -0.99 5.74
C ARG A 97 19.66 -2.33 5.78
N LYS A 98 20.87 -2.37 6.34
CA LYS A 98 21.67 -3.60 6.49
C LYS A 98 21.00 -4.61 7.44
N MET A 99 20.49 -4.13 8.58
CA MET A 99 19.79 -4.97 9.55
C MET A 99 18.48 -5.51 8.97
N THR A 100 17.66 -4.63 8.39
CA THR A 100 16.40 -5.02 7.74
C THR A 100 16.64 -6.06 6.66
N ARG A 101 17.62 -5.84 5.78
CA ARG A 101 18.01 -6.79 4.72
C ARG A 101 18.41 -8.14 5.31
N SER A 102 19.28 -8.14 6.33
CA SER A 102 19.75 -9.38 6.96
C SER A 102 18.62 -10.18 7.58
N LEU A 103 17.67 -9.52 8.27
CA LEU A 103 16.50 -10.17 8.86
C LEU A 103 15.55 -10.72 7.77
N LEU A 104 15.30 -9.92 6.73
CA LEU A 104 14.47 -10.35 5.62
C LEU A 104 15.06 -11.60 4.96
N GLU A 105 16.33 -11.55 4.53
CA GLU A 105 17.00 -12.63 3.79
C GLU A 105 17.19 -13.90 4.64
N ARG A 106 17.49 -13.78 5.94
CA ARG A 106 17.82 -14.93 6.78
C ARG A 106 16.64 -15.51 7.55
N CYS A 107 15.63 -14.70 7.86
CA CYS A 107 14.55 -15.12 8.76
C CYS A 107 13.19 -15.21 8.06
N ILE A 108 12.91 -14.31 7.10
CA ILE A 108 11.58 -14.20 6.49
C ILE A 108 11.54 -14.90 5.13
N GLU A 109 12.53 -14.64 4.28
CA GLU A 109 12.62 -15.19 2.92
C GLU A 109 12.53 -16.73 2.87
N PRO A 110 13.20 -17.49 3.76
CA PRO A 110 13.10 -18.95 3.75
C PRO A 110 11.68 -19.47 4.03
N ARG A 111 10.82 -18.63 4.60
CA ARG A 111 9.43 -18.95 4.99
C ARG A 111 8.41 -18.21 4.14
N MET A 112 8.82 -17.58 3.04
CA MET A 112 7.93 -16.76 2.22
C MET A 112 6.77 -17.57 1.63
N SER A 113 7.02 -18.82 1.24
CA SER A 113 5.97 -19.72 0.73
C SER A 113 4.88 -20.03 1.75
N GLU A 114 5.23 -20.13 3.04
CA GLU A 114 4.25 -20.28 4.13
C GLU A 114 3.39 -19.01 4.24
N ILE A 115 4.02 -17.83 4.17
CA ILE A 115 3.34 -16.53 4.23
C ILE A 115 2.38 -16.37 3.04
N ASP A 116 2.83 -16.72 1.83
CA ASP A 116 2.00 -16.71 0.63
C ASP A 116 0.78 -17.64 0.79
N ALA A 117 0.99 -18.86 1.29
CA ALA A 117 -0.10 -19.82 1.51
C ALA A 117 -1.12 -19.33 2.55
N ILE A 118 -0.67 -18.71 3.64
CA ILE A 118 -1.54 -18.13 4.68
C ILE A 118 -2.35 -16.97 4.09
N TYR A 119 -1.71 -16.10 3.33
CA TYR A 119 -2.38 -14.99 2.65
C TYR A 119 -3.45 -15.48 1.68
N ASP A 120 -3.12 -16.46 0.83
CA ASP A 120 -4.05 -17.02 -0.15
C ASP A 120 -5.22 -17.75 0.52
N ALA A 121 -4.98 -18.42 1.65
CA ALA A 121 -6.05 -19.00 2.47
C ALA A 121 -6.97 -17.91 3.04
N ALA A 122 -6.43 -16.81 3.57
CA ALA A 122 -7.23 -15.70 4.08
C ALA A 122 -8.05 -15.03 2.96
N ARG A 123 -7.44 -14.81 1.80
CA ARG A 123 -8.11 -14.25 0.62
C ARG A 123 -9.26 -15.14 0.12
N ARG A 124 -9.07 -16.45 0.09
CA ARG A 124 -10.14 -17.40 -0.27
C ARG A 124 -11.31 -17.34 0.72
N ARG A 125 -11.04 -17.37 2.03
CA ARG A 125 -12.09 -17.24 3.05
C ARG A 125 -12.88 -15.95 2.92
N LEU A 126 -12.23 -14.83 2.61
CA LEU A 126 -12.92 -13.57 2.35
C LEU A 126 -13.81 -13.66 1.11
N SER A 127 -13.33 -14.28 0.03
CA SER A 127 -14.12 -14.42 -1.20
C SER A 127 -15.38 -15.27 -1.01
N GLU A 128 -15.34 -16.28 -0.13
CA GLU A 128 -16.51 -17.09 0.23
C GLU A 128 -17.59 -16.28 0.96
N ILE A 129 -17.19 -15.25 1.71
CA ILE A 129 -18.11 -14.35 2.42
C ILE A 129 -18.73 -13.32 1.46
N THR A 130 -17.92 -12.73 0.57
CA THR A 130 -18.37 -11.68 -0.37
C THR A 130 -19.14 -12.26 -1.55
N HIS A 131 -18.81 -13.48 -1.98
CA HIS A 131 -19.51 -14.24 -3.00
C HIS A 131 -20.00 -15.57 -2.40
N PRO A 132 -21.02 -15.55 -1.52
CA PRO A 132 -21.56 -16.78 -0.98
C PRO A 132 -22.01 -17.66 -2.14
N PRO A 133 -21.60 -18.95 -2.20
CA PRO A 133 -21.96 -19.85 -3.29
C PRO A 133 -23.47 -19.89 -3.42
N SER A 134 -23.98 -19.26 -4.49
CA SER A 134 -25.38 -19.09 -4.86
C SER A 134 -26.36 -19.18 -3.67
N CYS A 135 -26.62 -18.06 -3.01
CA CYS A 135 -27.90 -17.95 -2.33
C CYS A 135 -29.00 -18.11 -3.40
N ARG A 136 -29.64 -19.29 -3.46
CA ARG A 136 -30.76 -19.59 -4.38
C ARG A 136 -31.90 -18.57 -4.26
N ALA A 137 -31.93 -17.76 -3.19
CA ALA A 137 -32.91 -16.70 -2.98
C ALA A 137 -32.70 -15.45 -3.87
N CYS A 138 -31.52 -15.23 -4.47
CA CYS A 138 -31.26 -14.07 -5.32
C CYS A 138 -31.70 -14.23 -6.78
N HIS A 139 -32.33 -15.35 -7.16
CA HIS A 139 -32.83 -15.58 -8.52
C HIS A 139 -34.02 -14.69 -8.94
N ARG A 140 -34.44 -13.72 -8.12
CA ARG A 140 -35.62 -12.87 -8.37
C ARG A 140 -35.35 -11.66 -9.27
N PHE A 141 -34.12 -11.46 -9.74
CA PHE A 141 -33.78 -10.40 -10.70
C PHE A 141 -33.30 -10.94 -12.06
N ARG A 142 -33.88 -12.06 -12.52
CA ARG A 142 -33.87 -12.35 -13.96
C ARG A 142 -35.14 -11.75 -14.54
N ALA A 143 -35.03 -10.60 -15.20
CA ALA A 143 -36.11 -10.04 -15.99
C ALA A 143 -36.61 -11.13 -16.98
N PRO A 144 -37.92 -11.31 -17.16
CA PRO A 144 -38.43 -12.22 -18.17
C PRO A 144 -37.93 -11.74 -19.54
N ALA A 145 -37.41 -12.66 -20.35
CA ALA A 145 -37.12 -12.39 -21.75
C ALA A 145 -38.41 -11.85 -22.38
N ALA A 146 -38.33 -10.65 -22.95
CA ALA A 146 -39.40 -10.14 -23.80
C ALA A 146 -39.53 -11.09 -25.00
N ASN A 147 -40.62 -11.85 -25.03
CA ASN A 147 -41.02 -12.57 -26.23
C ASN A 147 -41.31 -11.52 -27.31
N ALA A 148 -40.46 -11.47 -28.32
CA ALA A 148 -40.79 -10.88 -29.61
C ALA A 148 -41.54 -11.95 -30.40
N GLU A 149 -42.87 -11.93 -30.33
CA GLU A 149 -43.72 -12.60 -31.32
C GLU A 149 -44.01 -11.60 -32.45
N ALA A 150 -43.80 -12.09 -33.67
CA ALA A 150 -44.20 -11.50 -34.93
C ALA A 150 -45.57 -12.03 -35.33
#